data_AF-A0A1H3X1I5-F1
#
_entry.id   AF-A0A1H3X1I5-F1
#
_cell.length_a   1.000
_cell.length_b   1.000
_cell.length_c   1.000
_cell.angle_alpha   90.00
_cell.angle_beta   90.00
_cell.angle_gamma   90.00
#
_symmetry.space_group_name_H-M   'P 1'
#
loop_
_entity.id
_entity.type
_entity.pdbx_description
1 polymer ?
#
loop_
_entity_poly.entity_id
_entity_poly.type
_entity_poly.pdbx_seq_one_letter_code
_entity_poly.pdbx_strand_id
1 'polypeptide(L)'
;MGAHKLFCNEDILEEILLMSEDHLTVYNIIDQFCDVVLNNEEEEIFELIKVNPLLKALFKRENAGLLADKGKFKNLAKEEYENFLNDILILDLNEDKTKDIRDKYGILAINLEETFIQNQNYHYGYSIDSTKSTLNCWSELFTEKPLTPLNSAIIIDNFLWSDVQKYSEENNDNIYPILNSIVPDTLDIPFHLMIVLQNKGGNLTKNKAKEIIKKMKKKITSKSGVEISLITQTDTKTFHERVILTNYHYIYSHKGFIAFDKKRIKNETNGDRNWVFKDIDNYIGEIQKHKHISNAHKVHELIKKNKLIDTNTIFNEGFVENAILSNFN
;
A
#
# COMPACT_ATOMS: atom_id res chain seq x y z
N MET A 1 12.52 0.78 -12.78
CA MET A 1 12.05 1.70 -11.73
C MET A 1 11.50 0.83 -10.63
N GLY A 2 12.10 0.94 -9.46
CA GLY A 2 11.71 0.21 -8.27
C GLY A 2 10.28 0.52 -7.87
N ALA A 3 9.69 -0.42 -7.14
CA ALA A 3 8.34 -0.29 -6.63
C ALA A 3 8.23 0.76 -5.50
N HIS A 4 9.34 0.93 -4.79
CA HIS A 4 9.54 1.92 -3.75
C HIS A 4 10.87 2.62 -3.99
N LYS A 5 10.99 3.83 -3.45
CA LYS A 5 12.28 4.47 -3.22
C LYS A 5 12.72 4.14 -1.79
N LEU A 6 13.97 3.75 -1.63
CA LEU A 6 14.58 3.45 -0.34
C LEU A 6 15.65 4.49 -0.05
N PHE A 7 15.47 5.25 1.02
CA PHE A 7 16.39 6.29 1.46
C PHE A 7 17.27 5.76 2.56
N CYS A 8 18.59 5.88 2.37
CA CYS A 8 19.59 5.49 3.36
C CYS A 8 20.87 6.31 3.17
N ASN A 9 21.71 6.35 4.20
CA ASN A 9 23.06 6.90 4.08
C ASN A 9 23.99 5.89 3.39
N GLU A 10 25.07 6.37 2.80
CA GLU A 10 26.06 5.52 2.09
C GLU A 10 26.65 4.45 3.02
N ASP A 11 27.07 4.80 4.24
CA ASP A 11 27.65 3.86 5.21
C ASP A 11 26.71 2.68 5.54
N ILE A 12 25.42 2.99 5.77
CA ILE A 12 24.37 1.99 6.03
C ILE A 12 24.19 1.07 4.82
N LEU A 13 24.21 1.65 3.62
CA LEU A 13 24.07 0.87 2.39
C LEU A 13 25.25 -0.07 2.20
N GLU A 14 26.48 0.41 2.43
CA GLU A 14 27.67 -0.42 2.35
C GLU A 14 27.63 -1.57 3.36
N GLU A 15 27.20 -1.31 4.60
CA GLU A 15 27.02 -2.35 5.61
C GLU A 15 26.07 -3.45 5.13
N ILE A 16 24.88 -3.09 4.62
CA ILE A 16 23.89 -4.07 4.13
C ILE A 16 24.45 -4.89 2.96
N LEU A 17 25.21 -4.26 2.07
CA LEU A 17 25.75 -4.93 0.89
C LEU A 17 26.95 -5.84 1.22
N LEU A 18 27.78 -5.45 2.18
CA LEU A 18 28.94 -6.24 2.64
C LEU A 18 28.53 -7.38 3.57
N MET A 19 27.57 -7.12 4.46
CA MET A 19 27.05 -8.06 5.45
C MET A 19 25.65 -8.55 5.04
N SER A 20 25.50 -8.93 3.77
CA SER A 20 24.19 -9.29 3.21
C SER A 20 23.54 -10.49 3.88
N GLU A 21 24.32 -11.40 4.47
CA GLU A 21 23.78 -12.52 5.25
C GLU A 21 23.16 -12.07 6.57
N ASP A 22 23.75 -11.08 7.24
CA ASP A 22 23.24 -10.51 8.49
C ASP A 22 21.98 -9.67 8.24
N HIS A 23 21.90 -9.05 7.06
CA HIS A 23 20.82 -8.15 6.64
C HIS A 23 19.95 -8.71 5.51
N LEU A 24 19.81 -10.04 5.41
CA LEU A 24 19.25 -10.75 4.24
C LEU A 24 17.93 -10.18 3.72
N THR A 25 16.96 -9.95 4.60
CA THR A 25 15.63 -9.44 4.20
C THR A 25 15.74 -8.03 3.59
N VAL A 26 16.52 -7.14 4.20
CA VAL A 26 16.70 -5.77 3.72
C VAL A 26 17.52 -5.78 2.42
N TYR A 27 18.57 -6.59 2.36
CA TYR A 27 19.37 -6.80 1.16
C TYR A 27 18.50 -7.24 -0.02
N ASN A 28 17.64 -8.24 0.16
CA ASN A 28 16.79 -8.73 -0.92
C ASN A 28 15.72 -7.70 -1.34
N ILE A 29 15.18 -6.91 -0.41
CA ILE A 29 14.27 -5.80 -0.71
C ILE A 29 14.99 -4.74 -1.57
N ILE A 30 16.21 -4.36 -1.18
CA ILE A 30 17.05 -3.42 -1.92
C ILE A 30 17.28 -3.97 -3.32
N ASP A 31 17.84 -5.18 -3.43
CA ASP A 31 18.32 -5.79 -4.67
C ASP A 31 17.19 -5.96 -5.70
N GLN A 32 15.99 -6.34 -5.26
CA GLN A 32 14.91 -6.75 -6.15
C GLN A 32 13.82 -5.69 -6.38
N PHE A 33 13.55 -4.81 -5.40
CA PHE A 33 12.30 -4.02 -5.41
C PHE A 33 12.45 -2.51 -5.23
N CYS A 34 13.65 -2.00 -4.93
CA CYS A 34 13.81 -0.59 -4.58
C CYS A 34 14.81 0.16 -5.46
N ASP A 35 14.41 1.37 -5.87
CA ASP A 35 15.37 2.39 -6.27
C ASP A 35 16.03 2.91 -4.99
N VAL A 36 17.34 2.76 -4.86
CA VAL A 36 18.09 3.24 -3.70
C VAL A 36 18.40 4.71 -3.91
N VAL A 37 18.11 5.55 -2.92
CA VAL A 37 18.28 7.00 -2.98
C VAL A 37 19.28 7.45 -1.91
N LEU A 38 20.36 8.08 -2.35
CA LEU A 38 21.42 8.58 -1.47
C LEU A 38 21.38 10.12 -1.32
N ASN A 39 22.00 10.60 -0.25
CA ASN A 39 22.09 12.02 0.10
C ASN A 39 23.20 12.73 -0.69
N ASN A 40 23.07 12.71 -2.01
CA ASN A 40 24.05 13.24 -2.94
C ASN A 40 23.39 14.11 -4.00
N GLU A 41 24.21 14.93 -4.66
CA GLU A 41 23.84 15.49 -5.96
C GLU A 41 24.00 14.42 -7.06
N GLU A 42 23.34 14.58 -8.20
CA GLU A 42 23.42 13.59 -9.30
C GLU A 42 24.86 13.41 -9.81
N GLU A 43 25.64 14.49 -9.92
CA GLU A 43 27.03 14.43 -10.37
C GLU A 43 27.93 13.65 -9.39
N GLU A 44 27.65 13.75 -8.08
CA GLU A 44 28.42 13.06 -7.04
C GLU A 44 28.24 11.54 -7.15
N ILE A 45 27.03 11.07 -7.44
CA ILE A 45 26.75 9.63 -7.66
C ILE A 45 27.62 9.07 -8.80
N PHE A 46 27.78 9.82 -9.89
CA PHE A 46 28.60 9.36 -11.02
C PHE A 46 30.08 9.22 -10.69
N GLU A 47 30.61 10.03 -9.77
CA GLU A 47 31.98 9.86 -9.27
C GLU A 47 32.07 8.68 -8.29
N LEU A 48 31.08 8.51 -7.40
CA LEU A 48 31.02 7.40 -6.45
C LEU A 48 30.99 6.03 -7.16
N ILE A 49 30.17 5.85 -8.19
CA ILE A 49 30.11 4.56 -8.92
C ILE A 49 31.39 4.22 -9.70
N LYS A 50 32.30 5.19 -9.93
CA LYS A 50 33.60 4.91 -10.56
C LYS A 50 34.56 4.24 -9.58
N VAL A 51 34.45 4.58 -8.30
CA VAL A 51 35.40 4.16 -7.25
C VAL A 51 34.82 3.10 -6.31
N ASN A 52 33.48 3.01 -6.21
CA ASN A 52 32.78 2.05 -5.37
C ASN A 52 32.11 0.94 -6.21
N PRO A 53 32.66 -0.30 -6.19
CA PRO A 53 32.11 -1.42 -6.94
C PRO A 53 30.69 -1.82 -6.53
N LEU A 54 30.32 -1.63 -5.26
CA LEU A 54 28.99 -1.98 -4.73
C LEU A 54 27.92 -1.06 -5.32
N LEU A 55 28.16 0.25 -5.27
CA LEU A 55 27.27 1.25 -5.89
C LEU A 55 27.18 1.06 -7.41
N LYS A 56 28.31 0.72 -8.05
CA LYS A 56 28.33 0.40 -9.48
C LYS A 56 27.47 -0.82 -9.83
N ALA A 57 27.42 -1.82 -8.97
CA ALA A 57 26.56 -2.99 -9.17
C ALA A 57 25.08 -2.60 -9.05
N LEU A 58 24.71 -1.84 -8.01
CA LEU A 58 23.34 -1.33 -7.84
C LEU A 58 22.87 -0.46 -9.00
N PHE A 59 23.74 0.41 -9.52
CA PHE A 59 23.44 1.29 -10.64
C PHE A 59 23.17 0.54 -11.95
N LYS A 60 23.74 -0.65 -12.13
CA LYS A 60 23.61 -1.46 -13.36
C LYS A 60 22.39 -2.37 -13.41
N ARG A 61 21.58 -2.41 -12.35
CA ARG A 61 20.39 -3.27 -12.28
C ARG A 61 19.36 -2.83 -13.33
N GLU A 62 18.69 -3.79 -13.95
CA GLU A 62 17.73 -3.49 -15.03
C GLU A 62 16.42 -2.90 -14.50
N ASN A 63 15.97 -3.38 -13.34
CA ASN A 63 14.61 -3.09 -12.83
C ASN A 63 14.58 -2.06 -11.69
N ALA A 64 15.74 -1.70 -11.15
CA ALA A 64 15.91 -0.78 -10.03
C ALA A 64 17.18 0.06 -10.20
N GLY A 65 17.20 1.26 -9.64
CA GLY A 65 18.30 2.22 -9.82
C GLY A 65 19.03 2.58 -8.54
N LEU A 66 20.12 3.31 -8.72
CA LEU A 66 20.76 4.13 -7.69
C LEU A 66 20.53 5.59 -8.09
N LEU A 67 19.91 6.37 -7.21
CA LEU A 67 19.46 7.74 -7.43
C LEU A 67 20.08 8.68 -6.38
N ALA A 68 20.11 9.97 -6.71
CA ALA A 68 20.49 11.04 -5.79
C ALA A 68 19.26 11.94 -5.52
N ASP A 69 19.03 12.32 -4.27
CA ASP A 69 17.99 13.30 -3.93
C ASP A 69 18.32 14.07 -2.65
N LYS A 70 19.39 14.88 -2.71
CA LYS A 70 19.79 15.76 -1.60
C LYS A 70 18.68 16.69 -1.12
N GLY A 71 17.79 17.09 -2.02
CA GLY A 71 16.63 17.93 -1.70
C GLY A 71 15.72 17.23 -0.70
N LYS A 72 15.35 15.98 -0.97
CA LYS A 72 14.49 15.18 -0.11
C LYS A 72 15.17 14.80 1.20
N PHE A 73 16.50 14.62 1.24
CA PHE A 73 17.22 14.46 2.50
C PHE A 73 17.19 15.71 3.41
N LYS A 74 17.00 16.92 2.87
CA LYS A 74 16.74 18.12 3.72
C LYS A 74 15.41 17.99 4.49
N ASN A 75 14.42 17.31 3.93
CA ASN A 75 13.15 17.05 4.60
C ASN A 75 13.36 16.03 5.74
N LEU A 76 14.17 14.99 5.54
CA LEU A 76 14.56 14.05 6.61
C LEU A 76 15.26 14.77 7.77
N ALA A 77 16.21 15.67 7.46
CA ALA A 77 16.92 16.44 8.48
C ALA A 77 16.02 17.38 9.31
N LYS A 78 14.84 17.73 8.78
CA LYS A 78 13.82 18.54 9.45
C LYS A 78 12.68 17.72 10.05
N GLU A 79 12.76 16.39 9.96
CA GLU A 79 11.69 15.48 10.42
C GLU A 79 10.36 15.66 9.67
N GLU A 80 10.40 16.15 8.42
CA GLU A 80 9.24 16.33 7.53
C GLU A 80 8.90 15.01 6.81
N TYR A 81 8.55 13.98 7.60
CA TYR A 81 8.34 12.60 7.12
C TYR A 81 7.14 12.43 6.18
N GLU A 82 6.19 13.36 6.17
CA GLU A 82 5.04 13.34 5.27
C GLU A 82 5.41 13.38 3.78
N ASN A 83 6.66 13.67 3.45
CA ASN A 83 7.19 13.63 2.08
C ASN A 83 7.58 12.22 1.59
N PHE A 84 7.39 11.19 2.42
CA PHE A 84 7.89 9.83 2.22
C PHE A 84 6.82 8.73 2.34
N LEU A 85 5.53 9.07 2.17
CA LEU A 85 4.40 8.21 2.52
C LEU A 85 4.37 6.81 1.88
N ASN A 86 5.08 6.60 0.78
CA ASN A 86 5.19 5.29 0.12
C ASN A 86 6.64 4.88 -0.12
N ASP A 87 7.57 5.46 0.62
CA ASP A 87 8.99 5.15 0.56
C ASP A 87 9.40 4.21 1.70
N ILE A 88 10.65 3.77 1.68
CA ILE A 88 11.30 3.02 2.77
C ILE A 88 12.44 3.87 3.30
N LEU A 89 12.56 4.01 4.62
CA LEU A 89 13.61 4.79 5.26
C LEU A 89 14.48 3.87 6.11
N ILE A 90 15.78 3.78 5.82
CA ILE A 90 16.75 3.15 6.73
C ILE A 90 17.48 4.27 7.46
N LEU A 91 17.24 4.39 8.76
CA LEU A 91 17.65 5.53 9.56
C LEU A 91 18.55 5.09 10.72
N ASP A 92 19.60 5.86 10.98
CA ASP A 92 20.43 5.74 12.17
C ASP A 92 19.74 6.41 13.38
N LEU A 93 18.57 5.86 13.75
CA LEU A 93 17.74 6.27 14.87
C LEU A 93 17.38 5.04 15.69
N ASN A 94 17.26 5.17 17.01
CA ASN A 94 16.83 4.04 17.84
C ASN A 94 15.42 3.52 17.50
N GLU A 95 15.12 2.30 17.94
CA GLU A 95 13.84 1.61 17.65
C GLU A 95 12.60 2.43 18.08
N ASP A 96 12.67 3.16 19.19
CA ASP A 96 11.56 4.00 19.66
C ASP A 96 11.24 5.11 18.64
N LYS A 97 12.26 5.75 18.06
CA LYS A 97 12.07 6.81 17.07
C LYS A 97 11.59 6.26 15.73
N THR A 98 12.16 5.15 15.25
CA THR A 98 11.67 4.52 14.01
C THR A 98 10.23 4.04 14.16
N LYS A 99 9.86 3.52 15.34
CA LYS A 99 8.48 3.19 15.69
C LYS A 99 7.56 4.41 15.69
N ASP A 100 7.98 5.53 16.28
CA ASP A 100 7.19 6.76 16.29
C ASP A 100 6.90 7.27 14.85
N ILE A 101 7.91 7.19 13.97
CA ILE A 101 7.74 7.52 12.54
C ILE A 101 6.73 6.57 11.87
N ARG A 102 6.86 5.26 12.10
CA ARG A 102 5.93 4.24 11.59
C ARG A 102 4.49 4.51 12.02
N ASP A 103 4.29 4.83 13.30
CA ASP A 103 2.97 5.00 13.90
C ASP A 103 2.30 6.32 13.47
N LYS A 104 3.07 7.41 13.36
CA LYS A 104 2.55 8.75 13.01
C LYS A 104 2.36 8.99 11.52
N TYR A 105 3.20 8.38 10.68
CA TYR A 105 3.19 8.64 9.25
C TYR A 105 2.85 7.41 8.40
N GLY A 106 2.78 6.22 9.01
CA GLY A 106 2.49 5.00 8.28
C GLY A 106 3.57 4.62 7.25
N ILE A 107 4.81 5.06 7.45
CA ILE A 107 5.97 4.82 6.58
C ILE A 107 6.78 3.65 7.12
N LEU A 108 7.37 2.83 6.24
CA LEU A 108 8.34 1.82 6.61
C LEU A 108 9.69 2.48 6.92
N ALA A 109 9.79 3.08 8.11
CA ALA A 109 11.06 3.50 8.70
C ALA A 109 11.67 2.35 9.48
N ILE A 110 12.96 2.11 9.33
CA ILE A 110 13.68 0.98 9.94
C ILE A 110 15.04 1.37 10.49
N ASN A 111 15.42 0.71 11.57
CA ASN A 111 16.79 0.65 12.09
C ASN A 111 17.32 -0.77 11.80
N LEU A 112 18.57 -0.90 11.34
CA LEU A 112 19.16 -2.22 11.01
C LEU A 112 19.28 -3.19 12.20
N GLU A 113 19.40 -2.67 13.43
CA GLU A 113 19.47 -3.46 14.65
C GLU A 113 18.11 -3.96 15.15
N GLU A 114 17.00 -3.47 14.57
CA GLU A 114 15.65 -3.80 15.03
C GLU A 114 15.10 -5.07 14.36
N THR A 115 14.21 -5.80 15.04
CA THR A 115 13.60 -7.04 14.49
C THR A 115 12.29 -6.82 13.73
N PHE A 116 11.88 -5.56 13.56
CA PHE A 116 10.57 -5.18 13.02
C PHE A 116 10.32 -5.76 11.63
N ILE A 117 11.30 -5.68 10.72
CA ILE A 117 11.22 -6.16 9.33
C ILE A 117 11.01 -7.68 9.29
N GLN A 118 11.80 -8.44 10.05
CA GLN A 118 11.71 -9.90 10.11
C GLN A 118 10.35 -10.31 10.67
N ASN A 119 9.87 -9.55 11.66
CA ASN A 119 8.53 -9.71 12.21
C ASN A 119 7.42 -9.38 11.20
N GLN A 120 7.66 -8.81 10.00
CA GLN A 120 6.61 -8.64 8.98
C GLN A 120 6.44 -9.84 8.04
N ASN A 121 7.36 -10.81 8.07
CA ASN A 121 7.26 -11.97 7.19
C ASN A 121 6.26 -13.00 7.73
N TYR A 122 4.97 -12.82 7.46
CA TYR A 122 3.90 -13.74 7.86
C TYR A 122 2.92 -14.06 6.74
N HIS A 123 2.37 -15.28 6.80
CA HIS A 123 1.21 -15.69 6.01
C HIS A 123 -0.05 -15.65 6.86
N TYR A 124 -1.13 -15.06 6.36
CA TYR A 124 -2.45 -15.25 6.95
C TYR A 124 -3.47 -15.61 5.87
N GLY A 125 -3.76 -16.90 5.74
CA GLY A 125 -4.85 -17.41 4.92
C GLY A 125 -6.17 -17.45 5.70
N TYR A 126 -7.29 -17.17 5.05
CA TYR A 126 -8.61 -17.20 5.69
C TYR A 126 -9.70 -17.82 4.81
N SER A 127 -10.74 -18.34 5.46
CA SER A 127 -11.99 -18.74 4.85
C SER A 127 -13.18 -18.10 5.56
N ILE A 128 -14.16 -17.65 4.79
CA ILE A 128 -15.49 -17.29 5.23
C ILE A 128 -16.44 -18.30 4.60
N ASP A 129 -16.89 -19.27 5.37
CA ASP A 129 -17.80 -20.31 4.89
C ASP A 129 -18.77 -20.77 5.98
N SER A 130 -19.90 -21.34 5.55
CA SER A 130 -21.00 -21.70 6.46
C SER A 130 -20.71 -22.89 7.38
N THR A 131 -19.62 -23.62 7.14
CA THR A 131 -19.32 -24.91 7.80
C THR A 131 -18.12 -24.87 8.73
N LYS A 132 -17.07 -24.11 8.37
CA LYS A 132 -15.76 -24.00 9.02
C LYS A 132 -15.14 -22.62 8.74
N SER A 133 -15.89 -21.56 9.03
CA SER A 133 -15.38 -20.20 8.93
C SER A 133 -14.20 -19.96 9.87
N THR A 134 -13.10 -19.39 9.36
CA THR A 134 -12.06 -18.82 10.22
C THR A 134 -12.40 -17.39 10.67
N LEU A 135 -13.35 -16.73 9.99
CA LEU A 135 -13.77 -15.35 10.28
C LEU A 135 -15.29 -15.24 10.40
N ASN A 136 -15.79 -14.65 11.48
CA ASN A 136 -17.20 -14.31 11.65
C ASN A 136 -17.52 -12.86 11.23
N CYS A 137 -16.49 -12.03 11.10
CA CYS A 137 -16.56 -10.69 10.55
C CYS A 137 -15.19 -10.26 10.03
N TRP A 138 -15.15 -9.24 9.18
CA TRP A 138 -13.89 -8.80 8.58
C TRP A 138 -12.88 -8.21 9.57
N SER A 139 -13.30 -7.68 10.72
CA SER A 139 -12.34 -7.14 11.70
C SER A 139 -11.46 -8.22 12.31
N GLU A 140 -11.94 -9.48 12.39
CA GLU A 140 -11.15 -10.61 12.92
C GLU A 140 -9.89 -10.86 12.10
N LEU A 141 -9.91 -10.57 10.79
CA LEU A 141 -8.77 -10.71 9.88
C LEU A 141 -7.55 -9.91 10.35
N PHE A 142 -7.75 -8.84 11.14
CA PHE A 142 -6.72 -7.90 11.55
C PHE A 142 -6.29 -8.06 13.02
N THR A 143 -6.90 -8.98 13.77
CA THR A 143 -6.72 -9.09 15.23
C THR A 143 -5.37 -9.68 15.64
N GLU A 144 -4.94 -10.77 15.00
CA GLU A 144 -3.67 -11.44 15.37
C GLU A 144 -2.44 -10.59 15.04
N LYS A 145 -2.53 -9.77 13.99
CA LYS A 145 -1.43 -8.94 13.54
C LYS A 145 -1.95 -7.67 12.88
N PRO A 146 -1.73 -6.49 13.45
CA PRO A 146 -2.18 -5.25 12.83
C PRO A 146 -1.41 -4.98 11.52
N LEU A 147 -2.02 -4.20 10.62
CA LEU A 147 -1.35 -3.73 9.41
C LEU A 147 -0.53 -2.49 9.74
N THR A 148 0.73 -2.67 10.10
CA THR A 148 1.65 -1.57 10.41
C THR A 148 2.98 -1.77 9.70
N PRO A 149 3.59 -0.72 9.12
CA PRO A 149 3.08 0.65 9.04
C PRO A 149 2.05 0.82 7.92
N LEU A 150 1.20 1.85 8.00
CA LEU A 150 0.10 2.05 7.05
C LEU A 150 -0.44 3.50 7.06
N ASN A 151 -0.50 4.16 5.89
CA ASN A 151 -1.17 5.46 5.72
C ASN A 151 -2.15 5.51 4.55
N SER A 152 -2.18 4.48 3.71
CA SER A 152 -2.98 4.46 2.50
C SER A 152 -3.52 3.08 2.15
N ALA A 153 -4.71 3.04 1.56
CA ALA A 153 -5.29 1.85 0.98
C ALA A 153 -6.01 2.12 -0.36
N ILE A 154 -5.94 1.14 -1.26
CA ILE A 154 -6.75 1.05 -2.49
C ILE A 154 -7.57 -0.23 -2.42
N ILE A 155 -8.91 -0.11 -2.37
CA ILE A 155 -9.84 -1.24 -2.46
C ILE A 155 -10.24 -1.39 -3.92
N ILE A 156 -10.02 -2.56 -4.50
CA ILE A 156 -10.40 -2.91 -5.86
C ILE A 156 -11.43 -4.03 -5.78
N ASP A 157 -12.69 -3.73 -6.10
CA ASP A 157 -13.75 -4.74 -6.19
C ASP A 157 -14.84 -4.27 -7.17
N ASN A 158 -14.91 -4.95 -8.33
CA ASN A 158 -15.88 -4.61 -9.38
C ASN A 158 -17.34 -4.75 -8.93
N PHE A 159 -17.63 -5.56 -7.91
CA PHE A 159 -19.00 -5.86 -7.50
C PHE A 159 -19.48 -5.00 -6.33
N LEU A 160 -18.58 -4.19 -5.78
CA LEU A 160 -18.91 -3.26 -4.72
C LEU A 160 -19.97 -2.26 -5.18
N TRP A 161 -21.08 -2.19 -4.43
CA TRP A 161 -22.20 -1.28 -4.71
C TRP A 161 -22.82 -1.45 -6.10
N SER A 162 -22.80 -2.68 -6.64
CA SER A 162 -23.58 -3.05 -7.83
C SER A 162 -25.07 -2.69 -7.69
N ASP A 163 -25.60 -2.76 -6.46
CA ASP A 163 -26.86 -2.17 -6.03
C ASP A 163 -26.63 -1.07 -4.99
N VAL A 164 -26.62 0.19 -5.42
CA VAL A 164 -26.37 1.35 -4.57
C VAL A 164 -27.45 1.53 -3.48
N GLN A 165 -28.64 0.94 -3.63
CA GLN A 165 -29.67 1.00 -2.58
C GLN A 165 -29.25 0.21 -1.34
N LYS A 166 -28.43 -0.83 -1.51
CA LYS A 166 -27.89 -1.66 -0.41
C LYS A 166 -26.63 -1.10 0.21
N TYR A 167 -26.18 0.08 -0.22
CA TYR A 167 -24.94 0.72 0.27
C TYR A 167 -24.82 0.67 1.79
N SER A 168 -25.85 1.07 2.54
CA SER A 168 -25.74 1.10 4.00
C SER A 168 -25.58 -0.27 4.63
N GLU A 169 -26.32 -1.27 4.15
CA GLU A 169 -26.27 -2.64 4.67
C GLU A 169 -24.91 -3.28 4.34
N GLU A 170 -24.50 -3.21 3.07
CA GLU A 170 -23.23 -3.78 2.61
C GLU A 170 -22.02 -3.19 3.33
N ASN A 171 -21.98 -1.86 3.52
CA ASN A 171 -20.85 -1.24 4.20
C ASN A 171 -20.84 -1.52 5.71
N ASN A 172 -21.99 -1.57 6.38
CA ASN A 172 -22.03 -1.80 7.83
C ASN A 172 -21.48 -3.16 8.23
N ASP A 173 -21.79 -4.20 7.47
CA ASP A 173 -21.35 -5.57 7.78
C ASP A 173 -20.01 -5.93 7.15
N ASN A 174 -19.54 -5.16 6.16
CA ASN A 174 -18.32 -5.50 5.40
C ASN A 174 -17.25 -4.41 5.39
N ILE A 175 -17.51 -3.31 4.72
CA ILE A 175 -16.48 -2.32 4.42
C ILE A 175 -16.07 -1.53 5.66
N TYR A 176 -17.00 -1.08 6.49
CA TYR A 176 -16.64 -0.34 7.71
C TYR A 176 -15.86 -1.18 8.73
N PRO A 177 -16.18 -2.47 8.98
CA PRO A 177 -15.31 -3.34 9.78
C PRO A 177 -13.87 -3.42 9.26
N ILE A 178 -13.67 -3.51 7.94
CA ILE A 178 -12.33 -3.46 7.34
C ILE A 178 -11.68 -2.10 7.60
N LEU A 179 -12.35 -1.01 7.23
CA LEU A 179 -11.79 0.34 7.32
C LEU A 179 -11.44 0.72 8.77
N ASN A 180 -12.30 0.40 9.73
CA ASN A 180 -12.05 0.65 11.15
C ASN A 180 -10.90 -0.20 11.71
N SER A 181 -10.48 -1.26 11.01
CA SER A 181 -9.35 -2.10 11.42
C SER A 181 -8.04 -1.70 10.74
N ILE A 182 -8.09 -0.97 9.62
CA ILE A 182 -6.89 -0.62 8.83
C ILE A 182 -6.56 0.86 8.88
N VAL A 183 -7.47 1.74 9.31
CA VAL A 183 -7.18 3.18 9.46
C VAL A 183 -6.61 3.40 10.86
N PRO A 184 -5.30 3.70 11.02
CA PRO A 184 -4.70 3.85 12.33
C PRO A 184 -5.08 5.20 12.95
N ASP A 185 -5.48 5.18 14.22
CA ASP A 185 -5.77 6.40 14.99
C ASP A 185 -4.51 7.19 15.41
N THR A 186 -3.33 6.60 15.21
CA THR A 186 -2.02 7.16 15.56
C THR A 186 -1.46 8.12 14.52
N LEU A 187 -2.04 8.17 13.32
CA LEU A 187 -1.51 9.00 12.24
C LEU A 187 -1.64 10.50 12.58
N ASP A 188 -0.59 11.26 12.29
CA ASP A 188 -0.58 12.73 12.33
C ASP A 188 -0.89 13.34 10.95
N ILE A 189 -1.05 12.50 9.93
CA ILE A 189 -1.45 12.85 8.57
C ILE A 189 -2.81 12.22 8.19
N PRO A 190 -3.52 12.77 7.19
CA PRO A 190 -4.74 12.12 6.69
C PRO A 190 -4.47 10.75 6.09
N PHE A 191 -5.32 9.77 6.39
CA PHE A 191 -5.27 8.48 5.72
C PHE A 191 -5.81 8.58 4.28
N HIS A 192 -5.11 8.02 3.29
CA HIS A 192 -5.52 8.06 1.89
C HIS A 192 -6.29 6.78 1.49
N LEU A 193 -7.60 6.88 1.26
CA LEU A 193 -8.44 5.77 0.82
C LEU A 193 -8.91 5.97 -0.63
N MET A 194 -8.64 4.98 -1.47
CA MET A 194 -9.17 4.91 -2.83
C MET A 194 -10.02 3.67 -3.00
N ILE A 195 -11.15 3.78 -3.69
CA ILE A 195 -12.01 2.64 -4.00
C ILE A 195 -12.25 2.62 -5.51
N VAL A 196 -11.91 1.49 -6.13
CA VAL A 196 -12.02 1.23 -7.56
C VAL A 196 -13.11 0.19 -7.77
N LEU A 197 -14.12 0.53 -8.56
CA LEU A 197 -15.29 -0.31 -8.78
C LEU A 197 -15.81 -0.23 -10.21
N GLN A 198 -16.68 -1.18 -10.56
CA GLN A 198 -17.36 -1.18 -11.86
C GLN A 198 -18.69 -0.42 -11.78
N ASN A 199 -18.96 0.39 -12.80
CA ASN A 199 -20.19 1.17 -12.95
C ASN A 199 -20.80 1.04 -14.36
N LYS A 200 -20.85 -0.19 -14.87
CA LYS A 200 -21.38 -0.48 -16.22
C LYS A 200 -22.85 -0.08 -16.39
N GLY A 201 -23.66 -0.25 -15.34
CA GLY A 201 -25.08 0.12 -15.36
C GLY A 201 -25.35 1.62 -15.14
N GLY A 202 -24.32 2.41 -14.78
CA GLY A 202 -24.52 3.82 -14.41
C GLY A 202 -25.31 4.03 -13.12
N ASN A 203 -25.40 3.00 -12.27
CA ASN A 203 -26.13 3.03 -11.00
C ASN A 203 -25.49 4.02 -10.01
N LEU A 204 -24.17 4.24 -10.11
CA LEU A 204 -23.44 5.21 -9.30
C LEU A 204 -23.17 6.48 -10.12
N THR A 205 -23.85 7.58 -9.81
CA THR A 205 -23.57 8.89 -10.41
C THR A 205 -22.49 9.64 -9.62
N LYS A 206 -21.87 10.67 -10.22
CA LYS A 206 -20.91 11.55 -9.52
C LYS A 206 -21.50 12.19 -8.25
N ASN A 207 -22.73 12.68 -8.31
CA ASN A 207 -23.40 13.25 -7.13
C ASN A 207 -23.58 12.20 -6.04
N LYS A 208 -23.94 10.97 -6.41
CA LYS A 208 -24.06 9.88 -5.45
C LYS A 208 -22.72 9.47 -4.87
N ALA A 209 -21.66 9.47 -5.67
CA ALA A 209 -20.28 9.26 -5.23
C ALA A 209 -19.85 10.30 -4.18
N LYS A 210 -20.14 11.60 -4.41
CA LYS A 210 -19.91 12.67 -3.43
C LYS A 210 -20.65 12.45 -2.11
N GLU A 211 -21.91 12.02 -2.17
CA GLU A 211 -22.68 11.67 -0.97
C GLU A 211 -22.06 10.49 -0.22
N ILE A 212 -21.65 9.45 -0.94
CA ILE A 212 -20.98 8.28 -0.36
C ILE A 212 -19.69 8.69 0.33
N ILE A 213 -18.83 9.45 -0.34
CA ILE A 213 -17.58 9.98 0.25
C ILE A 213 -17.89 10.74 1.54
N LYS A 214 -18.87 11.64 1.52
CA LYS A 214 -19.29 12.40 2.72
C LYS A 214 -19.79 11.48 3.85
N LYS A 215 -20.51 10.41 3.53
CA LYS A 215 -20.98 9.42 4.52
C LYS A 215 -19.82 8.61 5.09
N MET A 216 -18.89 8.17 4.26
CA MET A 216 -17.70 7.42 4.69
C MET A 216 -16.81 8.27 5.60
N LYS A 217 -16.50 9.52 5.23
CA LYS A 217 -15.72 10.45 6.08
C LYS A 217 -16.34 10.67 7.47
N LYS A 218 -17.66 10.53 7.60
CA LYS A 218 -18.37 10.61 8.91
C LYS A 218 -18.35 9.33 9.72
N LYS A 219 -18.16 8.18 9.06
CA LYS A 219 -18.26 6.85 9.67
C LYS A 219 -16.91 6.28 10.08
N ILE A 220 -15.88 6.60 9.31
CA ILE A 220 -14.51 6.21 9.61
C ILE A 220 -13.98 7.14 10.71
N THR A 221 -13.51 6.55 11.81
CA THR A 221 -12.88 7.30 12.89
C THR A 221 -11.40 7.45 12.55
N SER A 222 -10.91 8.67 12.50
CA SER A 222 -9.49 8.99 12.32
C SER A 222 -9.25 10.37 12.92
N LYS A 223 -8.25 10.48 13.80
CA LYS A 223 -7.86 11.74 14.43
C LYS A 223 -7.43 12.79 13.41
N SER A 224 -6.67 12.37 12.40
CA SER A 224 -6.09 13.25 11.37
C SER A 224 -6.93 13.29 10.09
N GLY A 225 -8.09 12.64 10.10
CA GLY A 225 -9.01 12.60 8.98
C GLY A 225 -8.68 11.52 7.95
N VAL A 226 -9.52 11.47 6.92
CA VAL A 226 -9.40 10.53 5.80
C VAL A 226 -9.70 11.27 4.51
N GLU A 227 -8.80 11.13 3.54
CA GLU A 227 -9.04 11.53 2.17
C GLU A 227 -9.56 10.34 1.36
N ILE A 228 -10.67 10.53 0.66
CA ILE A 228 -11.38 9.44 -0.01
C ILE A 228 -11.57 9.78 -1.48
N SER A 229 -11.27 8.83 -2.36
CA SER A 229 -11.65 8.88 -3.77
C SER A 229 -12.40 7.64 -4.24
N LEU A 230 -13.32 7.83 -5.18
CA LEU A 230 -14.00 6.78 -5.92
C LEU A 230 -13.62 6.85 -7.40
N ILE A 231 -13.10 5.74 -7.92
CA ILE A 231 -12.68 5.58 -9.31
C ILE A 231 -13.60 4.56 -9.97
N THR A 232 -14.28 4.93 -11.04
CA THR A 232 -15.20 4.02 -11.73
C THR A 232 -14.68 3.62 -13.10
N GLN A 233 -15.07 2.42 -13.52
CA GLN A 233 -14.82 1.91 -14.87
C GLN A 233 -16.02 1.10 -15.37
N THR A 234 -16.09 0.80 -16.66
CA THR A 234 -17.13 -0.06 -17.22
C THR A 234 -16.61 -1.44 -17.62
N ASP A 235 -15.29 -1.59 -17.79
CA ASP A 235 -14.64 -2.84 -18.13
C ASP A 235 -14.49 -3.76 -16.90
N THR A 236 -14.82 -5.04 -17.07
CA THR A 236 -14.61 -6.07 -16.03
C THR A 236 -13.26 -6.75 -16.12
N LYS A 237 -12.57 -6.61 -17.26
CA LYS A 237 -11.35 -7.37 -17.55
C LYS A 237 -10.11 -6.76 -16.94
N THR A 238 -10.09 -5.44 -16.78
CA THR A 238 -8.94 -4.73 -16.22
C THR A 238 -8.62 -5.18 -14.79
N PHE A 239 -9.65 -5.37 -13.95
CA PHE A 239 -9.50 -5.77 -12.55
C PHE A 239 -10.33 -7.02 -12.24
N HIS A 240 -9.76 -8.19 -12.48
CA HIS A 240 -10.40 -9.46 -12.13
C HIS A 240 -10.21 -9.83 -10.65
N GLU A 241 -9.05 -9.50 -10.09
CA GLU A 241 -8.74 -9.72 -8.69
C GLU A 241 -9.50 -8.73 -7.80
N ARG A 242 -10.05 -9.21 -6.68
CA ARG A 242 -10.60 -8.32 -5.64
C ARG A 242 -9.58 -8.22 -4.53
N VAL A 243 -9.04 -7.02 -4.35
CA VAL A 243 -7.87 -6.82 -3.51
C VAL A 243 -7.99 -5.53 -2.70
N ILE A 244 -7.32 -5.52 -1.55
CA ILE A 244 -6.96 -4.29 -0.84
C ILE A 244 -5.44 -4.19 -0.93
N LEU A 245 -4.99 -3.14 -1.61
CA LEU A 245 -3.59 -2.74 -1.63
C LEU A 245 -3.38 -1.74 -0.50
N THR A 246 -2.36 -1.93 0.30
CA THR A 246 -1.90 -0.91 1.24
C THR A 246 -0.47 -0.49 0.92
N ASN A 247 0.17 0.40 1.67
CA ASN A 247 1.59 0.74 1.42
C ASN A 247 2.48 -0.51 1.37
N TYR A 248 2.27 -1.45 2.31
CA TYR A 248 3.17 -2.60 2.51
C TYR A 248 2.45 -3.97 2.63
N HIS A 249 1.15 -4.04 2.43
CA HIS A 249 0.39 -5.30 2.47
C HIS A 249 -0.50 -5.49 1.24
N TYR A 250 -0.71 -6.75 0.88
CA TYR A 250 -1.62 -7.19 -0.17
C TYR A 250 -2.64 -8.15 0.44
N ILE A 251 -3.91 -7.80 0.30
CA ILE A 251 -5.04 -8.59 0.80
C ILE A 251 -5.89 -8.99 -0.39
N TYR A 252 -6.04 -10.28 -0.62
CA TYR A 252 -6.86 -10.81 -1.69
C TYR A 252 -8.11 -11.48 -1.13
N SER A 253 -9.21 -11.37 -1.87
CA SER A 253 -10.45 -12.10 -1.63
C SER A 253 -10.96 -12.68 -2.92
N HIS A 254 -11.23 -13.99 -2.95
CA HIS A 254 -11.67 -14.67 -4.15
C HIS A 254 -13.01 -14.14 -4.68
N LYS A 255 -14.00 -13.95 -3.80
CA LYS A 255 -15.34 -13.45 -4.16
C LYS A 255 -15.62 -12.01 -3.73
N GLY A 256 -14.57 -11.25 -3.42
CA GLY A 256 -14.69 -9.84 -3.04
C GLY A 256 -15.02 -9.64 -1.56
N PHE A 257 -15.33 -8.40 -1.21
CA PHE A 257 -15.40 -7.99 0.20
C PHE A 257 -16.83 -7.97 0.76
N ILE A 258 -17.86 -8.19 -0.06
CA ILE A 258 -19.25 -8.32 0.41
C ILE A 258 -19.54 -9.78 0.75
N ALA A 259 -19.11 -10.21 1.94
CA ALA A 259 -19.24 -11.58 2.42
C ALA A 259 -20.37 -11.76 3.46
N PHE A 260 -20.72 -10.70 4.19
CA PHE A 260 -21.69 -10.73 5.29
C PHE A 260 -22.95 -9.90 5.00
N ASP A 261 -24.08 -10.30 5.57
CA ASP A 261 -25.34 -9.56 5.62
C ASP A 261 -26.06 -9.88 6.94
N LYS A 262 -26.36 -8.85 7.73
CA LYS A 262 -26.89 -8.93 9.09
C LYS A 262 -26.07 -9.87 9.96
N LYS A 263 -24.74 -9.74 9.88
CA LYS A 263 -23.75 -10.59 10.56
C LYS A 263 -23.83 -12.09 10.24
N ARG A 264 -24.50 -12.46 9.14
CA ARG A 264 -24.51 -13.83 8.62
C ARG A 264 -23.70 -13.89 7.35
N ILE A 265 -23.12 -15.05 7.06
CA ILE A 265 -22.41 -15.29 5.81
C ILE A 265 -23.43 -15.28 4.67
N LYS A 266 -23.27 -14.33 3.75
CA LYS A 266 -24.04 -14.17 2.51
C LYS A 266 -23.29 -14.77 1.33
N ASN A 267 -21.99 -14.52 1.23
CA ASN A 267 -21.13 -15.04 0.18
C ASN A 267 -19.90 -15.70 0.79
N GLU A 268 -19.73 -16.98 0.51
CA GLU A 268 -18.53 -17.70 0.94
C GLU A 268 -17.33 -17.26 0.10
N THR A 269 -16.22 -16.95 0.76
CA THR A 269 -14.98 -16.51 0.10
C THR A 269 -13.78 -17.06 0.86
N ASN A 270 -12.65 -17.10 0.20
CA ASN A 270 -11.36 -17.38 0.78
C ASN A 270 -10.36 -16.36 0.26
N GLY A 271 -9.23 -16.25 0.96
CA GLY A 271 -8.20 -15.35 0.54
C GLY A 271 -7.00 -15.39 1.47
N ASP A 272 -6.17 -14.39 1.28
CA ASP A 272 -4.92 -14.24 1.98
C ASP A 272 -4.62 -12.77 2.25
N ARG A 273 -3.91 -12.56 3.35
CA ARG A 273 -3.41 -11.26 3.79
C ARG A 273 -1.93 -11.44 4.10
N ASN A 274 -1.10 -10.72 3.36
CA ASN A 274 0.35 -10.85 3.49
C ASN A 274 1.03 -9.49 3.41
N TRP A 275 2.20 -9.39 4.03
CA TRP A 275 3.17 -8.35 3.71
C TRP A 275 3.60 -8.47 2.24
N VAL A 276 3.85 -7.36 1.55
CA VAL A 276 4.18 -7.39 0.12
C VAL A 276 5.50 -8.12 -0.16
N PHE A 277 6.45 -8.05 0.78
CA PHE A 277 7.74 -8.73 0.71
C PHE A 277 7.75 -10.08 1.43
N LYS A 278 6.58 -10.70 1.65
CA LYS A 278 6.51 -12.04 2.21
C LYS A 278 7.35 -13.02 1.38
N ASP A 279 8.05 -13.91 2.07
CA ASP A 279 8.91 -14.96 1.50
C ASP A 279 10.12 -14.43 0.70
N ILE A 280 10.47 -13.15 0.87
CA ILE A 280 11.58 -12.51 0.15
C ILE A 280 12.94 -13.21 0.35
N ASP A 281 13.17 -13.80 1.52
CA ASP A 281 14.42 -14.51 1.84
C ASP A 281 14.56 -15.85 1.10
N ASN A 282 13.45 -16.44 0.66
CA ASN A 282 13.40 -17.73 -0.02
C ASN A 282 12.89 -17.60 -1.46
N TYR A 283 12.96 -16.39 -2.02
CA TYR A 283 12.27 -16.01 -3.23
C TYR A 283 12.87 -16.68 -4.48
N ILE A 284 12.03 -17.38 -5.26
CA ILE A 284 12.31 -17.82 -6.63
C ILE A 284 11.08 -17.53 -7.50
N GLY A 285 11.01 -16.35 -8.11
CA GLY A 285 9.90 -15.93 -8.99
C GLY A 285 8.66 -15.41 -8.24
N GLU A 286 7.69 -14.81 -8.93
CA GLU A 286 6.64 -13.90 -8.41
C GLU A 286 6.17 -14.01 -6.93
N ILE A 287 6.35 -12.92 -6.15
CA ILE A 287 5.72 -12.68 -4.84
C ILE A 287 4.61 -11.63 -4.93
N GLN A 288 3.86 -11.47 -3.83
CA GLN A 288 2.77 -10.50 -3.67
C GLN A 288 3.15 -9.06 -4.06
N LYS A 289 4.43 -8.69 -3.92
CA LYS A 289 4.90 -7.37 -4.37
C LYS A 289 4.67 -7.12 -5.86
N HIS A 290 4.82 -8.11 -6.74
CA HIS A 290 4.58 -7.94 -8.18
C HIS A 290 3.11 -7.68 -8.48
N LYS A 291 2.21 -8.46 -7.85
CA LYS A 291 0.75 -8.27 -7.98
C LYS A 291 0.31 -6.92 -7.44
N HIS A 292 0.89 -6.52 -6.31
CA HIS A 292 0.67 -5.21 -5.70
C HIS A 292 1.01 -4.07 -6.67
N ILE A 293 2.22 -4.05 -7.22
CA ILE A 293 2.66 -3.03 -8.19
C ILE A 293 1.80 -3.07 -9.45
N SER A 294 1.54 -4.26 -10.00
CA SER A 294 0.76 -4.44 -11.23
C SER A 294 -0.65 -3.84 -11.08
N ASN A 295 -1.33 -4.13 -9.97
CA ASN A 295 -2.66 -3.57 -9.72
C ASN A 295 -2.60 -2.06 -9.44
N ALA A 296 -1.60 -1.57 -8.69
CA ALA A 296 -1.44 -0.14 -8.46
C ALA A 296 -1.18 0.64 -9.78
N HIS A 297 -0.34 0.11 -10.66
CA HIS A 297 -0.09 0.68 -11.98
C HIS A 297 -1.34 0.69 -12.85
N LYS A 298 -2.13 -0.40 -12.86
CA LYS A 298 -3.43 -0.41 -13.58
C LYS A 298 -4.39 0.66 -13.05
N VAL A 299 -4.40 0.91 -11.73
CA VAL A 299 -5.23 1.96 -11.14
C VAL A 299 -4.75 3.34 -11.57
N HIS A 300 -3.44 3.57 -11.58
CA HIS A 300 -2.85 4.81 -12.07
C HIS A 300 -3.23 5.10 -13.53
N GLU A 301 -3.09 4.10 -14.41
CA GLU A 301 -3.46 4.23 -15.82
C GLU A 301 -4.97 4.41 -16.01
N LEU A 302 -5.80 3.76 -15.18
CA LEU A 302 -7.24 3.99 -15.17
C LEU A 302 -7.57 5.44 -14.80
N ILE A 303 -6.92 6.01 -13.78
CA ILE A 303 -7.14 7.41 -13.37
C ILE A 303 -6.79 8.36 -14.52
N LYS A 304 -5.63 8.17 -15.16
CA LYS A 304 -5.22 8.97 -16.33
C LYS A 304 -6.23 8.87 -17.46
N LYS A 305 -6.67 7.66 -17.80
CA LYS A 305 -7.69 7.42 -18.83
C LYS A 305 -9.02 8.10 -18.48
N ASN A 306 -9.46 8.00 -17.24
CA ASN A 306 -10.70 8.61 -16.77
C ASN A 306 -10.66 10.14 -16.86
N LYS A 307 -9.49 10.77 -16.64
CA LYS A 307 -9.33 12.23 -16.83
C LYS A 307 -9.58 12.67 -18.28
N LEU A 308 -9.33 11.79 -19.26
CA LEU A 308 -9.54 12.09 -20.68
C LEU A 308 -10.99 11.84 -21.14
N ILE A 309 -11.67 10.85 -20.54
CA ILE A 309 -13.00 10.41 -20.99
C ILE A 309 -14.13 11.10 -20.20
N ASP A 310 -13.95 11.23 -18.88
CA ASP A 310 -14.87 11.78 -17.88
C ASP A 310 -16.36 11.85 -18.26
N THR A 311 -17.13 10.84 -17.84
CA THR A 311 -18.56 10.69 -18.11
C THR A 311 -19.36 10.47 -16.82
N ASN A 312 -20.68 10.30 -16.94
CA ASN A 312 -21.52 9.95 -15.79
C ASN A 312 -21.30 8.52 -15.26
N THR A 313 -20.68 7.63 -16.05
CA THR A 313 -20.42 6.23 -15.69
C THR A 313 -18.95 5.98 -15.39
N ILE A 314 -18.04 6.64 -16.10
CA ILE A 314 -16.58 6.57 -15.96
C ILE A 314 -16.06 7.90 -15.43
N PHE A 315 -15.64 7.95 -14.17
CA PHE A 315 -15.17 9.17 -13.54
C PHE A 315 -14.19 8.88 -12.41
N ASN A 316 -13.49 9.95 -12.01
CA ASN A 316 -12.75 10.02 -10.76
C ASN A 316 -13.44 11.06 -9.87
N GLU A 317 -13.76 10.71 -8.63
CA GLU A 317 -14.39 11.63 -7.68
C GLU A 317 -13.63 11.61 -6.36
N GLY A 318 -13.31 12.78 -5.79
CA GLY A 318 -12.54 12.91 -4.55
C GLY A 318 -11.02 13.06 -4.75
N PHE A 319 -10.23 12.70 -3.73
CA PHE A 319 -8.78 12.90 -3.69
C PHE A 319 -8.01 11.79 -4.40
N VAL A 320 -7.55 12.05 -5.63
CA VAL A 320 -6.96 11.01 -6.50
C VAL A 320 -5.45 10.81 -6.31
N GLU A 321 -4.78 11.64 -5.52
CA GLU A 321 -3.33 11.58 -5.25
C GLU A 321 -3.00 10.59 -4.13
N ASN A 322 -3.40 9.33 -4.32
CA ASN A 322 -3.16 8.29 -3.32
C ASN A 322 -1.65 8.00 -3.17
N ALA A 323 -1.17 7.84 -1.93
CA ALA A 323 0.25 7.66 -1.64
C ALA A 323 0.84 6.42 -2.34
N ILE A 324 0.08 5.34 -2.48
CA ILE A 324 0.52 4.10 -3.15
C ILE A 324 0.87 4.35 -4.63
N LEU A 325 0.27 5.38 -5.24
CA LEU A 325 0.48 5.72 -6.65
C LEU A 325 1.59 6.76 -6.87
N SER A 326 2.20 7.30 -5.81
CA SER A 326 3.17 8.41 -5.88
C SER A 326 4.37 8.12 -6.77
N ASN A 327 4.75 6.84 -6.89
CA ASN A 327 5.95 6.41 -7.59
C ASN A 327 5.72 6.22 -9.10
N PHE A 328 4.50 6.33 -9.61
CA PHE A 328 4.20 6.17 -11.04
C PHE A 328 4.09 7.50 -11.80
N ASN A 329 4.39 8.62 -11.14
CA ASN A 329 4.29 9.97 -11.71
C ASN A 329 5.50 10.34 -12.56
#